data_AF-A0A942N2N0-F1
#
_entry.id   AF-A0A942N2N0-F1
#
_cell.length_a   1.000
_cell.length_b   1.000
_cell.length_c   1.000
_cell.angle_alpha   90.00
_cell.angle_beta   90.00
_cell.angle_gamma   90.00
#
_symmetry.space_group_name_H-M   'P 1'
#
loop_
_entity.id
_entity.type
_entity.pdbx_description
1 polymer ?
#
loop_
_entity_poly.entity_id
_entity_poly.type
_entity_poly.pdbx_seq_one_letter_code
_entity_poly.pdbx_strand_id
1 'polypeptide(L)'
;MGLFGDLFKSAFESWLETASDEELADGYEERRLDWLKKGDGDKTPEMRRIDNEMVRRSNEKYEKEHPDAKPRHREHGWYLPNDDD
;
A
#
# COMPACT_ATOMS: atom_id res chain seq x y z
N MET A 1 -28.49 9.97 4.35
CA MET A 1 -27.17 9.34 4.12
C MET A 1 -26.36 9.58 5.39
N GLY A 2 -25.91 8.62 6.20
CA GLY A 2 -26.08 7.18 6.30
C GLY A 2 -25.15 6.76 7.44
N LEU A 3 -25.64 6.77 8.69
CA LEU A 3 -24.86 6.64 9.94
C LEU A 3 -23.97 5.39 10.02
N PHE A 4 -24.21 4.40 9.16
CA PHE A 4 -23.41 3.19 9.06
C PHE A 4 -22.06 3.41 8.35
N GLY A 5 -21.97 4.30 7.36
CA GLY A 5 -20.75 4.52 6.57
C GLY A 5 -19.59 5.11 7.38
N ASP A 6 -19.89 5.99 8.32
CA ASP A 6 -18.88 6.62 9.18
C ASP A 6 -18.35 5.65 10.24
N LEU A 7 -19.19 4.75 10.74
CA LEU A 7 -18.80 3.70 11.67
C LEU A 7 -17.86 2.69 11.00
N PHE A 8 -18.19 2.22 9.79
CA PHE A 8 -17.32 1.32 9.02
C PHE A 8 -15.97 1.96 8.69
N LYS A 9 -15.93 3.27 8.42
CA LYS A 9 -14.68 4.02 8.20
C LYS A 9 -13.79 4.00 9.44
N SER A 10 -14.35 4.27 10.62
CA SER A 10 -13.59 4.26 11.88
C SER A 10 -13.06 2.86 12.25
N ALA A 11 -13.85 1.81 12.01
CA ALA A 11 -13.43 0.44 12.28
C ALA A 11 -12.31 -0.01 11.33
N PHE A 12 -12.39 0.37 10.06
CA PHE A 12 -11.36 0.09 9.05
C PHE A 12 -10.05 0.84 9.33
N GLU A 13 -10.14 2.11 9.72
CA GLU A 13 -8.94 2.90 10.07
C GLU A 13 -8.28 2.39 11.35
N SER A 14 -9.07 2.08 12.39
CA SER A 14 -8.57 1.44 13.61
C SER A 14 -7.91 0.08 13.32
N TRP A 15 -8.51 -0.72 12.45
CA TRP A 15 -7.93 -1.98 12.01
C TRP A 15 -6.62 -1.77 11.23
N LEU A 16 -6.54 -0.80 10.31
CA LEU A 16 -5.29 -0.49 9.58
C LEU A 16 -4.12 -0.15 10.52
N GLU A 17 -4.40 0.57 11.61
CA GLU A 17 -3.38 0.96 12.58
C GLU A 17 -2.96 -0.20 13.49
N THR A 18 -3.90 -1.08 13.85
CA THR A 18 -3.68 -2.12 14.87
C THR A 18 -3.35 -3.50 14.30
N ALA A 19 -3.73 -3.77 13.05
CA ALA A 19 -3.49 -5.05 12.37
C ALA A 19 -2.00 -5.33 12.22
N SER A 20 -1.63 -6.60 12.29
CA SER A 20 -0.30 -7.09 11.93
C SER A 20 -0.05 -7.04 10.41
N ASP A 21 1.21 -7.17 10.01
CA ASP A 21 1.59 -7.17 8.59
C ASP A 21 0.95 -8.34 7.82
N GLU A 22 0.79 -9.49 8.48
CA GLU A 22 0.10 -10.67 7.93
C GLU A 22 -1.40 -10.39 7.75
N GLU A 23 -2.07 -9.83 8.76
CA GLU A 23 -3.50 -9.49 8.68
C GLU A 23 -3.78 -8.42 7.61
N LEU A 24 -2.87 -7.46 7.42
CA LEU A 24 -2.98 -6.49 6.32
C LEU A 24 -2.85 -7.16 4.96
N ALA A 25 -1.90 -8.09 4.81
CA ALA A 25 -1.71 -8.84 3.56
C ALA A 25 -2.92 -9.72 3.24
N ASP A 26 -3.43 -10.46 4.22
CA ASP A 26 -4.62 -11.31 4.07
C ASP A 26 -5.85 -10.46 3.73
N GLY A 27 -6.07 -9.36 4.47
CA GLY A 27 -7.19 -8.45 4.23
C GLY A 27 -7.11 -7.72 2.89
N TYR A 28 -5.92 -7.52 2.34
CA TYR A 28 -5.71 -7.02 0.98
C TYR A 28 -6.04 -8.10 -0.06
N GLU A 29 -5.56 -9.33 0.12
CA GLU A 29 -5.79 -10.41 -0.85
C GLU A 29 -7.26 -10.80 -0.93
N GLU A 30 -7.99 -10.84 0.19
CA GLU A 30 -9.44 -11.06 0.19
C GLU A 30 -10.17 -10.03 -0.69
N ARG A 31 -9.83 -8.74 -0.52
CA ARG A 31 -10.41 -7.65 -1.33
C ARG A 31 -9.96 -7.70 -2.77
N ARG A 32 -8.73 -8.12 -3.03
CA ARG A 32 -8.20 -8.32 -4.38
C ARG A 32 -8.95 -9.45 -5.10
N LEU A 33 -9.22 -10.56 -4.44
CA LEU A 33 -10.00 -11.67 -4.98
C LEU A 33 -11.45 -11.27 -5.26
N ASP A 34 -12.07 -10.48 -4.38
CA ASP A 34 -13.40 -9.93 -4.61
C ASP A 34 -13.42 -8.93 -5.78
N TRP A 35 -12.40 -8.07 -5.87
CA TRP A 35 -12.21 -7.13 -6.99
C TRP A 35 -12.03 -7.87 -8.33
N LEU A 36 -11.22 -8.93 -8.35
CA LEU A 36 -11.04 -9.82 -9.51
C LEU A 36 -12.36 -10.45 -9.96
N LYS A 37 -13.17 -10.94 -9.01
CA LYS A 37 -14.50 -11.50 -9.30
C LYS A 37 -15.46 -10.47 -9.89
N LYS A 38 -15.30 -9.19 -9.54
CA LYS A 38 -16.13 -8.07 -10.02
C LYS A 38 -15.68 -7.52 -11.38
N GLY A 39 -14.60 -8.03 -11.96
CA GLY A 39 -14.19 -7.73 -13.34
C GLY A 39 -13.11 -6.66 -13.48
N ASP A 40 -12.21 -6.52 -12.51
CA ASP A 40 -10.95 -5.75 -12.63
C ASP A 40 -11.11 -4.31 -13.17
N GLY A 41 -12.00 -3.53 -12.54
CA GLY A 41 -12.05 -2.08 -12.71
C GLY A 41 -10.95 -1.36 -11.92
N ASP A 42 -11.11 -0.08 -11.60
CA ASP A 42 -10.13 0.60 -10.73
C ASP A 42 -10.02 -0.06 -9.35
N LYS A 43 -8.78 -0.17 -8.81
CA LYS A 43 -8.57 -0.59 -7.42
C LYS A 43 -9.45 0.23 -6.49
N THR A 44 -10.14 -0.45 -5.58
CA THR A 44 -11.00 0.22 -4.61
C THR A 44 -10.20 1.15 -3.70
N PRO A 45 -10.80 2.23 -3.17
CA PRO A 45 -10.13 3.11 -2.23
C PRO A 45 -9.59 2.38 -0.99
N GLU A 46 -10.26 1.31 -0.54
CA GLU A 46 -9.83 0.48 0.59
C GLU A 46 -8.54 -0.29 0.27
N MET A 47 -8.47 -0.94 -0.90
CA MET A 47 -7.27 -1.64 -1.33
C MET A 47 -6.06 -0.70 -1.38
N ARG A 48 -6.24 0.53 -1.89
CA ARG A 48 -5.16 1.53 -1.93
C ARG A 48 -4.70 1.95 -0.52
N ARG A 49 -5.63 2.05 0.44
CA ARG A 49 -5.29 2.40 1.83
C ARG A 49 -4.48 1.30 2.51
N ILE A 50 -4.86 0.03 2.33
CA ILE A 50 -4.10 -1.11 2.86
C ILE A 50 -2.71 -1.19 2.22
N ASP A 51 -2.64 -1.07 0.89
CA ASP A 51 -1.38 -1.07 0.13
C ASP A 51 -0.42 0.03 0.63
N ASN A 52 -0.93 1.25 0.82
CA ASN A 52 -0.14 2.36 1.35
C ASN A 52 0.39 2.08 2.77
N GLU A 53 -0.43 1.48 3.64
CA GLU A 53 -0.03 1.17 5.00
C GLU A 53 1.04 0.07 5.04
N MET A 54 0.90 -0.98 4.22
CA MET A 54 1.93 -2.01 4.06
C MET A 54 3.24 -1.43 3.53
N VAL A 55 3.18 -0.53 2.54
CA VAL A 55 4.36 0.17 2.00
C VAL A 55 5.02 1.05 3.05
N ARG A 56 4.24 1.81 3.83
CA ARG A 56 4.76 2.66 4.92
C ARG A 56 5.55 1.83 5.92
N ARG A 57 4.96 0.73 6.41
CA ARG A 57 5.62 -0.18 7.38
C ARG A 57 6.86 -0.84 6.81
N SER A 58 6.82 -1.26 5.55
CA SER A 58 7.98 -1.83 4.87
C SER A 58 9.13 -0.83 4.77
N ASN A 59 8.83 0.43 4.43
CA ASN A 59 9.81 1.50 4.38
C ASN A 59 10.39 1.80 5.78
N GLU A 60 9.56 1.90 6.82
CA GLU A 60 10.01 2.14 8.19
C GLU A 60 10.92 1.02 8.70
N LYS A 61 10.56 -0.24 8.42
CA LYS A 61 11.41 -1.40 8.74
C LYS A 61 12.75 -1.33 8.01
N TYR A 62 12.72 -0.99 6.73
CA TYR A 62 13.91 -0.84 5.91
C TYR A 62 14.84 0.29 6.41
N GLU A 63 14.29 1.45 6.76
CA GLU A 63 15.05 2.57 7.33
C GLU A 63 15.70 2.20 8.67
N LYS A 64 15.00 1.44 9.51
CA LYS A 64 15.55 0.94 10.78
C LYS A 64 16.69 -0.06 10.57
N GLU A 65 16.57 -0.95 9.59
CA GLU A 65 17.60 -1.96 9.27
C GLU A 65 18.78 -1.35 8.50
N HIS A 66 18.56 -0.24 7.80
CA HIS A 66 19.56 0.45 6.99
C HIS A 66 19.63 1.95 7.31
N PRO A 67 20.12 2.34 8.50
CA PRO A 67 20.19 3.75 8.92
C PRO A 67 21.11 4.61 8.02
N ASP A 68 22.08 3.99 7.36
CA ASP A 68 23.00 4.64 6.42
C ASP A 68 22.59 4.45 4.94
N ALA A 69 21.37 3.97 4.68
CA ALA A 69 20.88 3.86 3.31
C ALA A 69 20.86 5.26 2.67
N LYS A 70 21.67 5.44 1.63
CA LYS A 70 21.54 6.60 0.76
C LYS A 70 20.10 6.63 0.24
N PRO A 71 19.42 7.79 0.23
CA PRO A 71 18.07 7.88 -0.28
C PRO A 71 18.05 7.25 -1.67
N ARG A 72 17.18 6.25 -1.87
CA ARG A 72 16.92 5.69 -3.19
C ARG A 72 16.21 6.78 -3.99
N HIS A 73 16.98 7.65 -4.64
CA HIS A 73 16.43 8.44 -5.71
C HIS A 73 15.95 7.44 -6.77
N ARG A 74 14.68 7.54 -7.14
CA ARG A 74 14.22 6.88 -8.33
C ARG A 74 14.72 7.77 -9.45
N GLU A 75 15.96 7.56 -9.90
CA GLU A 75 16.39 8.05 -11.21
C GLU A 75 15.46 7.36 -12.21
N HIS A 76 14.30 7.96 -12.44
CA HIS A 76 13.48 7.66 -13.60
C HIS A 76 14.17 8.28 -14.82
N GLY A 77 15.33 7.74 -15.14
CA GLY A 77 15.97 7.81 -16.43
C GLY A 77 16.17 6.38 -16.86
N TRP A 78 15.51 5.96 -17.92
CA TRP A 78 16.05 4.87 -18.72
C TRP A 78 17.45 5.31 -19.13
N TYR A 79 18.50 4.70 -18.58
CA TYR A 79 19.84 4.87 -19.14
C TYR A 79 19.78 4.33 -20.58
N LEU A 80 19.70 5.23 -21.55
CA LEU A 80 20.06 4.95 -22.93
C LEU A 80 21.59 5.16 -22.99
N PRO A 81 22.39 4.13 -23.30
CA PRO A 81 23.86 4.24 -23.38
C PRO A 81 24.39 5.14 -24.52
N ASN A 82 23.57 6.03 -25.07
CA ASN A 82 23.83 6.73 -26.32
C ASN A 82 23.71 8.27 -26.22
N ASP A 83 23.61 8.83 -25.01
CA ASP A 83 23.51 10.29 -24.78
C ASP A 83 24.85 10.93 -24.37
N ASP A 84 25.97 10.22 -24.53
CA ASP A 84 27.31 10.79 -24.44
C ASP A 84 27.80 11.12 -25.87
N ASP A 85 27.53 12.35 -26.31
CA ASP A 85 28.17 12.99 -27.48
C ASP A 85 29.62 13.43 -27.16
#